data_AF-A0A2D6MF09-F1
#
_entry.id   AF-A0A2D6MF09-F1
#
_cell.length_a   1.000
_cell.length_b   1.000
_cell.length_c   1.000
_cell.angle_alpha   90.00
_cell.angle_beta   90.00
_cell.angle_gamma   90.00
#
_symmetry.space_group_name_H-M   'P 1'
#
loop_
_entity.id
_entity.type
_entity.pdbx_description
1 polymer ?
#
loop_
_entity_poly.entity_id
_entity_poly.type
_entity_poly.pdbx_seq_one_letter_code
_entity_poly.pdbx_strand_id
1 'polypeptide(L)' 'MSKKSDPVKHPEHYTNGIEMWDYAYSHGLDFFEGNVLKYITRWKDKNGIQDLYKAKAYLDRLIEHTEKSGKK' A
#
# COMPACT_ATOMS: atom_id res chain seq x y z
N MET A 1 -12.01 -27.09 -6.34
CA MET A 1 -11.14 -27.25 -5.16
C MET A 1 -11.12 -25.92 -4.42
N SER A 2 -11.62 -25.88 -3.19
CA SER A 2 -11.77 -24.64 -2.41
C SER A 2 -10.39 -24.09 -2.06
N LYS A 3 -10.01 -22.93 -2.61
CA LYS A 3 -8.79 -22.22 -2.22
C LYS A 3 -8.98 -21.79 -0.76
N LYS A 4 -8.42 -22.55 0.19
CA LYS A 4 -8.32 -22.12 1.58
C LYS A 4 -7.50 -20.83 1.60
N SER A 5 -8.08 -19.75 2.12
CA SER A 5 -7.37 -18.50 2.37
C SER A 5 -6.28 -18.78 3.41
N ASP A 6 -5.03 -18.70 3.00
CA ASP A 6 -3.89 -18.71 3.91
C ASP A 6 -3.80 -17.29 4.50
N PRO A 7 -4.08 -17.09 5.81
CA PRO A 7 -4.09 -15.75 6.39
C PRO A 7 -2.71 -15.08 6.38
N VAL A 8 -1.64 -15.84 6.16
CA VAL A 8 -0.26 -15.35 6.10
C VAL A 8 0.13 -15.03 4.65
N LYS A 9 -0.22 -15.90 3.69
CA LYS A 9 0.23 -15.76 2.29
C LYS A 9 -0.76 -15.05 1.38
N HIS A 10 -2.06 -15.14 1.66
CA HIS A 10 -3.14 -14.61 0.83
C HIS A 10 -4.35 -14.13 1.67
N PRO A 11 -4.16 -13.11 2.53
CA PRO A 11 -5.29 -12.51 3.25
C PRO A 11 -6.30 -11.90 2.28
N GLU A 12 -7.58 -12.31 2.37
CA GLU A 12 -8.66 -11.95 1.43
C GLU A 12 -8.81 -10.44 1.17
N HIS A 13 -8.40 -9.62 2.12
CA HIS A 13 -8.52 -8.16 2.12
C HIS A 13 -7.40 -7.44 1.34
N TYR A 14 -6.49 -8.20 0.70
CA TYR A 14 -5.40 -7.67 -0.15
C TYR A 14 -5.34 -8.33 -1.55
N THR A 15 -6.27 -9.25 -1.86
CA THR A 15 -6.18 -10.22 -2.97
C THR A 15 -7.12 -9.97 -4.16
N ASN A 16 -7.56 -8.74 -4.40
CA ASN A 16 -8.35 -8.44 -5.60
C ASN A 16 -7.44 -8.25 -6.83
N GLY A 17 -6.86 -9.34 -7.34
CA GLY A 17 -6.02 -9.37 -8.54
C GLY A 17 -4.54 -9.62 -8.24
N ILE A 18 -3.80 -8.56 -7.90
CA ILE A 18 -2.35 -8.59 -7.65
C ILE A 18 -2.09 -8.37 -6.16
N GLU A 19 -1.24 -9.18 -5.54
CA GLU A 19 -0.80 -8.95 -4.16
C GLU A 19 -0.07 -7.62 -4.04
N MET A 20 -0.33 -6.88 -2.95
CA MET A 20 0.26 -5.55 -2.74
C MET A 20 1.79 -5.56 -2.81
N TRP A 21 2.45 -6.57 -2.22
CA TRP A 21 3.91 -6.69 -2.27
C TRP A 21 4.44 -7.04 -3.66
N ASP A 22 3.68 -7.78 -4.47
CA ASP A 22 4.07 -8.11 -5.85
C ASP A 22 4.04 -6.86 -6.72
N TYR A 23 2.99 -6.04 -6.58
CA TYR A 23 2.90 -4.75 -7.28
C TYR A 23 4.00 -3.78 -6.84
N ALA A 24 4.24 -3.68 -5.52
CA ALA A 24 5.28 -2.82 -4.98
C ALA A 24 6.67 -3.24 -5.49
N TYR A 25 6.96 -4.54 -5.49
CA TYR A 25 8.21 -5.08 -6.01
C TYR A 25 8.38 -4.84 -7.52
N SER A 26 7.32 -5.08 -8.31
CA SER A 26 7.41 -4.93 -9.77
C SER A 26 7.64 -3.50 -10.24
N HIS A 27 7.26 -2.50 -9.43
CA HIS A 27 7.45 -1.08 -9.73
C HIS A 27 8.59 -0.45 -8.92
N GLY A 28 9.33 -1.24 -8.13
CA GLY A 28 10.43 -0.74 -7.31
C GLY A 28 10.02 0.29 -6.27
N LEU A 29 8.79 0.18 -5.73
CA LEU A 29 8.25 1.14 -4.78
C LEU A 29 9.07 1.14 -3.49
N ASP A 30 9.40 2.33 -3.02
CA ASP A 30 10.11 2.52 -1.76
C ASP A 30 9.19 2.40 -0.53
N PHE A 31 9.75 2.65 0.66
CA PHE A 31 9.02 2.56 1.92
C PHE A 31 7.80 3.48 1.97
N PHE A 32 7.90 4.72 1.48
CA PHE A 32 6.78 5.66 1.53
C PHE A 32 5.73 5.29 0.49
N GLU A 33 6.14 5.01 -0.74
CA GLU A 33 5.26 4.62 -1.85
C GLU A 33 4.47 3.33 -1.54
N GLY A 34 5.15 2.31 -1.00
CA GLY A 34 4.53 1.06 -0.60
C GLY A 34 3.49 1.24 0.51
N ASN A 35 3.72 2.15 1.47
CA ASN A 35 2.74 2.46 2.49
C ASN A 35 1.54 3.23 1.93
N VAL A 36 1.75 4.18 1.01
CA VAL A 36 0.64 4.86 0.32
C VAL A 36 -0.24 3.83 -0.40
N LEU A 37 0.36 2.94 -1.20
CA LEU A 37 -0.35 1.87 -1.91
C LEU A 37 -1.13 0.97 -0.96
N LYS A 38 -0.49 0.51 0.12
CA LYS A 38 -1.10 -0.35 1.14
C LYS A 38 -2.34 0.26 1.76
N TYR A 39 -2.31 1.56 2.08
CA TYR A 39 -3.46 2.20 2.73
C TYR A 39 -4.57 2.56 1.71
N ILE A 40 -4.22 2.94 0.48
CA ILE A 40 -5.19 3.23 -0.59
C ILE A 40 -5.92 1.97 -1.08
N THR A 41 -5.27 0.81 -1.03
CA THR A 41 -5.92 -0.47 -1.40
C THR A 41 -6.78 -1.04 -0.27
N ARG A 42 -6.44 -0.76 1.00
CA ARG A 42 -7.06 -1.40 2.17
C ARG A 42 -8.24 -0.66 2.79
N TRP A 43 -8.40 0.65 2.53
CA TRP A 43 -9.31 1.47 3.33
C TRP A 43 -10.77 1.02 3.29
N LYS A 44 -11.26 0.50 2.15
CA LYS A 44 -12.65 0.03 2.02
C LYS A 44 -12.93 -1.20 2.89
N ASP A 45 -11.92 -2.02 3.13
CA ASP A 45 -12.07 -3.37 3.68
C ASP A 45 -11.55 -3.51 5.12
N LYS A 46 -10.86 -2.49 5.67
CA LYS A 46 -10.27 -2.57 7.03
C LYS A 46 -10.61 -1.40 7.95
N ASN A 47 -9.96 -0.24 7.80
CA ASN A 47 -10.04 0.85 8.78
C ASN A 47 -10.76 2.11 8.25
N GLY A 48 -11.38 2.05 7.07
CA GLY A 48 -12.10 3.18 6.49
C GLY A 48 -11.21 4.42 6.33
N ILE A 49 -11.78 5.57 6.68
CA ILE A 49 -11.15 6.89 6.55
C ILE A 49 -9.78 6.99 7.26
N GLN A 50 -9.55 6.22 8.33
CA GLN A 50 -8.27 6.25 9.05
C GLN A 50 -7.10 5.79 8.17
N ASP A 51 -7.33 4.84 7.27
CA ASP A 51 -6.30 4.43 6.31
C ASP A 51 -6.04 5.53 5.28
N LEU A 52 -7.07 6.29 4.85
CA LEU A 52 -6.84 7.45 3.97
C LEU A 52 -5.99 8.54 4.64
N TYR A 53 -6.20 8.81 5.93
CA TYR A 53 -5.33 9.72 6.67
C TYR A 53 -3.89 9.21 6.80
N LYS A 54 -3.70 7.89 6.96
CA LYS A 54 -2.36 7.29 6.93
C LYS A 54 -1.74 7.43 5.54
N ALA A 55 -2.46 7.12 4.48
CA ALA A 55 -1.99 7.31 3.11
C ALA A 55 -1.55 8.76 2.86
N LYS A 56 -2.36 9.73 3.29
CA LYS A 56 -2.01 11.16 3.22
C LYS A 56 -0.71 11.46 3.97
N ALA A 57 -0.56 11.00 5.21
CA ALA A 57 0.64 11.26 6.00
C ALA A 57 1.92 10.69 5.35
N TYR A 58 1.85 9.49 4.75
CA TYR A 58 2.98 8.92 4.01
C TYR A 58 3.28 9.67 2.72
N LEU A 59 2.23 10.10 2.00
CA LEU A 59 2.37 10.91 0.79
C LEU A 59 3.00 12.28 1.10
N ASP A 60 2.55 12.95 2.17
CA ASP A 60 3.13 14.23 2.62
C ASP A 60 4.63 14.08 2.93
N ARG A 61 5.05 12.96 3.55
CA ARG A 61 6.47 12.66 3.82
C ARG A 61 7.27 12.37 2.55
N LEU A 62 6.68 11.67 1.59
CA LEU A 62 7.30 11.41 0.30
C LEU A 62 7.56 12.72 -0.46
N ILE A 63 6.57 13.63 -0.46
CA ILE A 63 6.70 14.97 -1.05
C ILE A 63 7.83 15.74 -0.37
N GLU A 64 7.82 15.82 0.98
CA GLU A 64 8.86 16.51 1.74
C GLU A 64 10.27 15.97 1.43
N HIS A 65 10.42 14.65 1.36
CA HIS A 65 11.71 14.03 1.04
C HIS A 65 12.14 14.31 -0.40
N THR A 66 11.21 14.24 -1.35
CA THR A 66 11.47 14.48 -2.77
C THR A 66 11.89 15.92 -3.01
N GLU A 67 11.17 16.90 -2.44
CA GLU A 67 11.50 18.32 -2.51
C GLU A 67 12.89 18.63 -1.94
N LYS A 68 13.24 18.03 -0.79
CA LYS A 68 14.58 18.19 -0.19
C LYS A 68 15.69 17.56 -1.02
N SER A 69 15.40 16.44 -1.68
CA SER A 69 16.38 15.72 -2.51
C SER A 69 16.62 16.37 -3.89
N GLY A 70 15.79 17.35 -4.28
CA GLY A 70 15.86 17.99 -5.59
C GLY A 70 15.54 17.05 -6.76
N LYS A 71 15.06 15.83 -6.49
CA LYS A 71 14.59 14.90 -7.50
C LYS A 71 13.29 15.45 -8.11
N LYS A 72 13.29 15.70 -9.41
CA LYS A 72 12.10 15.98 -10.22
C LYS A 72 11.71 14.73 -11.00
#